data_AF-A0AAD9PQ93-F1
#
_entry.id   AF-A0AAD9PQ93-F1
#
_cell.length_a   1.000
_cell.length_b   1.000
_cell.length_c   1.000
_cell.angle_alpha   90.00
_cell.angle_beta   90.00
_cell.angle_gamma   90.00
#
_symmetry.space_group_name_H-M   'P 1'
#
loop_
_entity.id
_entity.type
_entity.pdbx_description
1 polymer ?
#
loop_
_entity_poly.entity_id
_entity_poly.type
_entity_poly.pdbx_seq_one_letter_code
_entity_poly.pdbx_strand_id
1 'polypeptide(L)'
;NNETTVWRKIARLRKEIIQLNQTVTNVRKMQGPRGPPGDKGSQGSPGPRGPPGYNGTQGAPVTSGLAAQNGSGSVGFSQCHFKEVKSFSITSGRIAGAIVNILEKTGQKFIGVHCGTNDAEIVRFSSGTQNGSRWYICDCKGTQGLLKGQGQMFCLIRFWECPV
;
A
#
# COMPACT_ATOMS: atom_id res chain seq x y z
N ASN A 1 -29.89 9.74 91.19
CA ASN A 1 -28.55 9.93 90.56
C ASN A 1 -28.21 8.99 89.39
N ASN A 2 -29.04 7.98 89.05
CA ASN A 2 -28.77 7.09 87.91
C ASN A 2 -29.35 7.62 86.58
N GLU A 3 -30.55 8.20 86.63
CA GLU A 3 -31.30 8.67 85.47
C GLU A 3 -30.62 9.82 84.70
N THR A 4 -30.08 10.81 85.41
CA THR A 4 -29.33 11.92 84.79
C THR A 4 -28.03 11.48 84.13
N THR A 5 -27.44 10.36 84.58
CA THR A 5 -26.25 9.77 83.98
C THR A 5 -26.59 9.00 82.71
N VAL A 6 -27.73 8.30 82.68
CA VAL A 6 -28.28 7.67 81.47
C VAL A 6 -28.60 8.73 80.41
N TRP A 7 -29.27 9.82 80.78
CA TRP A 7 -29.57 10.91 79.85
C TRP A 7 -28.32 11.61 79.28
N ARG A 8 -27.27 11.80 80.10
CA ARG A 8 -25.96 12.30 79.61
C ARG A 8 -25.33 11.36 78.59
N LYS A 9 -25.40 10.04 78.82
CA LYS A 9 -24.91 9.04 77.86
C LYS A 9 -25.72 9.06 76.56
N ILE A 10 -27.05 9.13 76.63
CA ILE A 10 -27.93 9.24 75.47
C ILE A 10 -27.63 10.51 74.66
N ALA A 11 -27.45 11.65 75.34
CA ALA A 11 -27.12 12.92 74.69
C ALA A 11 -25.75 12.85 73.98
N ARG A 12 -24.77 12.17 74.56
CA ARG A 12 -23.46 11.95 73.95
C ARG A 12 -23.54 11.06 72.71
N LEU A 13 -24.23 9.92 72.80
CA LEU A 13 -24.42 9.00 71.67
C LEU A 13 -25.14 9.68 70.51
N ARG A 14 -26.16 10.50 70.79
CA ARG A 14 -26.84 11.28 69.74
C ARG A 14 -25.90 12.24 69.01
N LYS A 15 -24.98 12.90 69.73
CA LYS A 15 -23.96 13.76 69.10
C LYS A 15 -22.99 12.97 68.24
N GLU A 16 -22.52 11.81 68.73
CA GLU A 16 -21.59 10.94 67.98
C GLU A 16 -22.24 10.39 66.69
N ILE A 17 -23.53 10.02 66.73
CA ILE A 17 -24.27 9.58 65.54
C ILE A 17 -24.39 10.70 64.50
N ILE A 18 -24.68 11.93 64.93
CA ILE A 18 -24.77 13.09 64.01
C ILE A 18 -23.42 13.35 63.34
N GLN A 19 -22.33 13.33 64.12
CA GLN A 19 -20.98 13.49 63.59
C GLN A 19 -20.63 12.38 62.60
N LEU A 20 -20.93 11.12 62.94
CA LEU A 20 -20.66 10.00 62.06
C LEU A 20 -21.42 10.11 60.74
N ASN A 21 -22.70 10.50 60.78
CA ASN A 21 -23.51 10.66 59.57
C ASN A 21 -22.98 11.80 58.67
N GLN A 22 -22.49 12.88 59.26
CA GLN A 22 -21.82 13.96 58.54
C GLN A 22 -20.52 13.48 57.90
N THR A 23 -19.67 12.75 58.63
CA THR A 23 -18.42 12.19 58.11
C THR A 23 -18.69 11.22 56.95
N VAL A 24 -19.66 10.31 57.09
CA VAL A 24 -20.04 9.36 56.03
C VAL A 24 -20.54 10.10 54.79
N THR A 25 -21.36 11.13 54.97
CA THR A 25 -21.86 11.95 53.85
C THR A 25 -20.72 12.67 53.12
N ASN A 26 -19.74 13.19 53.86
CA ASN A 26 -18.58 13.88 53.29
C ASN A 26 -17.68 12.92 52.52
N VAL A 27 -17.38 11.74 53.08
CA VAL A 27 -16.58 10.70 52.40
C VAL A 27 -17.26 10.23 51.12
N ARG A 28 -18.59 10.06 51.14
CA ARG A 28 -19.37 9.63 49.96
C ARG A 28 -19.33 10.63 48.80
N LYS A 29 -19.09 11.91 49.09
CA LYS A 29 -18.97 12.99 48.08
C LYS A 29 -17.54 13.18 47.56
N MET A 30 -16.55 12.51 48.15
CA MET A 30 -15.18 12.59 47.66
C MET A 30 -15.07 11.91 46.30
N GLN A 31 -14.48 12.62 45.34
CA GLN A 31 -14.18 12.05 44.04
C GLN A 31 -13.16 10.91 44.23
N GLY A 32 -13.43 9.76 43.62
CA GLY A 32 -12.50 8.64 43.65
C GLY A 32 -11.15 9.01 43.01
N PRO A 33 -10.09 8.28 43.33
CA PRO A 33 -8.80 8.49 42.68
C PRO A 33 -8.94 8.38 41.16
N ARG A 34 -8.14 9.16 40.43
CA ARG A 34 -8.03 9.01 38.98
C ARG A 34 -7.61 7.56 38.67
N GLY A 35 -8.31 6.93 37.72
CA GLY A 35 -7.93 5.59 37.25
C GLY A 35 -6.49 5.57 36.70
N PRO A 36 -5.84 4.40 36.70
CA PRO A 36 -4.50 4.27 36.13
C PRO A 36 -4.49 4.71 34.65
N PRO A 37 -3.35 5.20 34.13
CA PRO A 37 -3.19 5.38 32.69
C PRO A 37 -3.55 4.08 31.95
N GLY A 38 -4.27 4.19 30.83
CA GLY A 38 -4.56 3.02 30.00
C GLY A 38 -3.29 2.39 29.45
N ASP A 39 -3.32 1.08 29.23
CA ASP A 39 -2.19 0.35 28.67
C ASP A 39 -1.79 0.91 27.30
N LYS A 40 -0.48 0.94 27.05
CA LYS A 40 0.05 1.32 25.74
C LYS A 40 -0.48 0.32 24.71
N GLY A 41 -1.17 0.82 23.69
CA GLY A 41 -1.69 -0.03 22.61
C GLY A 41 -0.58 -0.92 22.04
N SER A 42 -0.92 -2.18 21.78
CA SER A 42 -0.01 -3.14 21.16
C SER A 42 0.54 -2.57 19.85
N GLN A 43 1.82 -2.81 19.58
CA GLN A 43 2.38 -2.53 18.26
C GLN A 43 1.53 -3.23 17.20
N GLY A 44 1.14 -2.51 16.15
CA GLY A 44 0.38 -3.08 15.04
C GLY A 44 1.12 -4.27 14.44
N SER A 45 0.37 -5.26 13.95
CA SER A 45 0.94 -6.39 13.23
C SER A 45 1.82 -5.89 12.07
N PRO A 46 2.93 -6.59 11.75
CA PRO A 46 3.69 -6.34 10.54
C PRO A 46 2.76 -6.26 9.33
N GLY A 47 3.03 -5.34 8.41
CA GLY A 47 2.25 -5.21 7.18
C GLY A 47 2.24 -6.52 6.39
N PRO A 48 1.20 -6.77 5.57
CA PRO A 48 1.15 -7.95 4.73
C PRO A 48 2.39 -8.00 3.83
N ARG A 49 2.88 -9.21 3.55
CA ARG A 49 3.91 -9.45 2.54
C ARG A 49 3.42 -8.84 1.21
N GLY A 50 4.29 -8.11 0.52
CA GLY A 50 3.97 -7.57 -0.80
C GLY A 50 3.49 -8.68 -1.75
N PRO A 51 2.63 -8.34 -2.73
CA PRO A 51 2.15 -9.32 -3.69
C PRO A 51 3.33 -10.00 -4.40
N PRO A 52 3.20 -11.29 -4.76
CA PRO A 52 4.17 -11.94 -5.62
C PRO A 52 4.40 -11.09 -6.88
N GLY A 53 5.65 -10.99 -7.33
CA GLY A 53 5.92 -10.44 -8.66
C GLY A 53 5.11 -11.24 -9.68
N TYR A 54 4.47 -10.54 -10.63
CA TYR A 54 3.73 -11.21 -11.69
C TYR A 54 4.66 -12.18 -12.43
N ASN A 55 4.24 -13.44 -12.53
CA ASN A 55 4.93 -14.42 -13.37
C ASN A 55 4.98 -13.86 -14.79
N GLY A 56 6.20 -13.70 -15.34
CA GLY A 56 6.37 -13.40 -16.74
C GLY A 56 5.62 -14.46 -17.55
N THR A 57 4.77 -14.03 -18.50
CA THR A 57 4.19 -14.96 -19.45
C THR A 57 5.32 -15.69 -20.16
N GLN A 58 5.40 -17.01 -19.98
CA GLN A 58 6.32 -17.85 -20.74
C GLN A 58 6.03 -17.61 -22.22
N GLY A 59 7.04 -17.15 -22.96
CA GLY A 59 6.91 -16.95 -24.40
C GLY A 59 6.46 -18.26 -25.06
N ALA A 60 5.70 -18.14 -26.16
CA ALA A 60 5.30 -19.30 -26.93
C ALA A 60 6.53 -20.19 -27.24
N PRO A 61 6.42 -21.53 -27.11
CA PRO A 61 7.54 -22.42 -27.38
C PRO A 61 8.07 -22.17 -28.79
N VAL A 62 9.35 -21.82 -28.88
CA VAL A 62 10.04 -21.73 -30.17
C VAL A 62 10.23 -23.17 -30.64
N THR A 63 9.49 -23.59 -31.67
CA THR A 63 9.75 -24.87 -32.33
C THR A 63 11.21 -24.89 -32.77
N SER A 64 12.02 -25.71 -32.12
CA SER A 64 13.40 -26.00 -32.50
C SER A 64 13.38 -26.59 -33.91
N GLY A 65 13.65 -25.77 -34.93
CA GLY A 65 13.52 -26.22 -36.30
C GLY A 65 13.85 -25.24 -37.41
N LEU A 66 14.51 -24.11 -37.16
CA LEU A 66 15.05 -23.29 -38.25
C LEU A 66 16.57 -23.33 -38.20
N ALA A 67 17.09 -24.39 -38.84
CA ALA A 67 18.46 -24.41 -39.31
C ALA A 67 18.72 -23.16 -40.16
N ALA A 68 19.92 -22.60 -40.00
CA ALA A 68 20.46 -21.51 -40.80
C ALA A 68 20.29 -21.82 -42.31
N GLN A 69 19.26 -21.26 -42.92
CA GLN A 69 19.15 -21.12 -44.37
C GLN A 69 19.54 -19.67 -44.65
N ASN A 70 20.72 -19.52 -45.25
CA ASN A 70 21.22 -18.25 -45.77
C ASN A 70 20.11 -17.55 -46.56
N GLY A 71 19.69 -16.36 -46.10
CA GLY A 71 18.79 -15.47 -46.86
C GLY A 71 17.44 -15.13 -46.22
N SER A 72 17.16 -15.48 -44.96
CA SER A 72 15.92 -15.05 -44.28
C SER A 72 16.23 -14.46 -42.90
N GLY A 73 15.68 -13.28 -42.60
CA GLY A 73 16.00 -12.43 -41.44
C GLY A 73 15.74 -13.07 -40.08
N SER A 74 16.65 -13.95 -39.66
CA SER A 74 16.70 -14.51 -38.31
C SER A 74 17.31 -13.46 -37.37
N VAL A 75 16.46 -12.84 -36.56
CA VAL A 75 16.87 -11.99 -35.44
C VAL A 75 17.73 -12.81 -34.50
N GLY A 76 19.03 -12.54 -34.45
CA GLY A 76 19.95 -13.17 -33.51
C GLY A 76 19.60 -12.71 -32.09
N PHE A 77 18.95 -13.57 -31.29
CA PHE A 77 18.53 -13.23 -29.93
C PHE A 77 19.70 -12.84 -28.99
N SER A 78 20.94 -13.19 -29.35
CA SER A 78 22.16 -12.77 -28.64
C SER A 78 22.47 -11.28 -28.76
N GLN A 79 21.87 -10.57 -29.73
CA GLN A 79 22.07 -9.14 -29.95
C GLN A 79 20.99 -8.27 -29.30
N CYS A 80 20.10 -8.88 -28.52
CA CYS A 80 19.03 -8.17 -27.84
C CYS A 80 19.56 -7.43 -26.60
N HIS A 81 19.13 -6.18 -26.43
CA HIS A 81 19.44 -5.38 -25.25
C HIS A 81 18.18 -5.09 -24.42
N PHE A 82 18.25 -5.34 -23.12
CA PHE A 82 17.17 -4.99 -22.21
C PHE A 82 17.05 -3.46 -22.10
N LYS A 83 15.83 -2.95 -22.23
CA LYS A 83 15.50 -1.53 -22.10
C LYS A 83 14.30 -1.32 -21.19
N GLU A 84 14.30 -0.19 -20.51
CA GLU A 84 13.21 0.31 -19.70
C GLU A 84 12.93 1.76 -20.08
N VAL A 85 11.67 2.08 -20.41
CA VAL A 85 11.21 3.43 -20.72
C VAL A 85 10.12 3.80 -19.74
N LYS A 86 10.23 4.97 -19.10
CA LYS A 86 9.28 5.46 -18.08
C LYS A 86 8.47 6.64 -18.61
N SER A 87 7.26 6.81 -18.10
CA SER A 87 6.53 8.07 -18.22
C SER A 87 7.16 9.13 -17.32
N PHE A 88 6.68 10.37 -17.45
CA PHE A 88 6.89 11.37 -16.41
C PHE A 88 6.28 10.90 -15.08
N SER A 89 6.97 11.23 -14.00
CA SER A 89 6.44 11.13 -12.65
C SER A 89 5.37 12.18 -12.44
N ILE A 90 4.18 11.75 -12.04
CA ILE A 90 3.08 12.64 -11.64
C ILE A 90 2.82 12.49 -10.14
N THR A 91 2.13 13.45 -9.53
CA THR A 91 1.74 13.33 -8.12
C THR A 91 0.75 12.18 -7.93
N SER A 92 1.02 11.30 -6.96
CA SER A 92 0.14 10.20 -6.60
C SER A 92 -1.23 10.70 -6.12
N GLY A 93 -2.29 9.97 -6.47
CA GLY A 93 -3.66 10.25 -6.05
C GLY A 93 -4.68 9.37 -6.76
N ARG A 94 -5.94 9.37 -6.27
CA ARG A 94 -7.01 8.54 -6.83
C ARG A 94 -7.33 8.82 -8.31
N ILE A 95 -7.07 10.05 -8.76
CA ILE A 95 -7.27 10.48 -10.15
C ILE A 95 -5.95 10.57 -10.93
N ALA A 96 -4.83 10.12 -10.35
CA ALA A 96 -3.55 10.11 -11.03
C ALA A 96 -3.63 9.21 -12.28
N GLY A 97 -3.10 9.72 -13.39
CA GLY A 97 -3.00 8.98 -14.65
C GLY A 97 -1.65 9.24 -15.31
N ALA A 98 -0.92 8.18 -15.61
CA ALA A 98 0.34 8.25 -16.34
C ALA A 98 0.26 7.35 -17.57
N ILE A 99 0.91 7.76 -18.66
CA ILE A 99 0.94 7.00 -19.91
C ILE A 99 2.37 7.01 -20.46
N VAL A 100 2.84 5.86 -20.93
CA VAL A 100 4.06 5.75 -21.73
C VAL A 100 3.76 4.95 -23.00
N ASN A 101 4.30 5.40 -24.13
CA ASN A 101 4.20 4.72 -25.42
C ASN A 101 5.59 4.49 -26.01
N ILE A 102 5.75 3.36 -26.70
CA ILE A 102 6.95 3.03 -27.47
C ILE A 102 6.53 2.47 -28.83
N LEU A 103 7.36 2.69 -29.84
CA LEU A 103 7.15 2.27 -31.22
C LEU A 103 8.39 1.51 -31.70
N GLU A 104 8.19 0.38 -32.37
CA GLU A 104 9.26 -0.32 -33.08
C GLU A 104 9.77 0.54 -34.24
N LYS A 105 11.04 0.92 -34.16
CA LYS A 105 11.75 1.61 -35.25
C LYS A 105 12.12 0.61 -36.35
N THR A 106 12.38 1.13 -37.54
CA THR A 106 12.88 0.33 -38.67
C THR A 106 14.14 -0.45 -38.27
N GLY A 107 14.17 -1.75 -38.57
CA GLY A 107 15.30 -2.63 -38.24
C GLY A 107 15.36 -3.07 -36.77
N GLN A 108 14.30 -2.87 -35.99
CA GLN A 108 14.24 -3.28 -34.58
C GLN A 108 12.98 -4.09 -34.29
N LYS A 109 13.11 -5.08 -33.42
CA LYS A 109 12.00 -5.85 -32.85
C LYS A 109 12.04 -5.82 -31.34
N PHE A 110 10.88 -5.64 -30.71
CA PHE A 110 10.75 -5.68 -29.26
C PHE A 110 10.23 -7.05 -28.83
N ILE A 111 10.95 -7.70 -27.92
CA ILE A 111 10.62 -9.02 -27.37
C ILE A 111 10.31 -8.89 -25.88
N GLY A 112 9.26 -9.59 -25.42
CA GLY A 112 8.89 -9.63 -24.01
C GLY A 112 8.48 -8.26 -23.43
N VAL A 113 7.64 -7.52 -24.15
CA VAL A 113 7.18 -6.19 -23.73
C VAL A 113 6.25 -6.30 -22.52
N HIS A 114 6.62 -5.65 -21.41
CA HIS A 114 5.90 -5.68 -20.14
C HIS A 114 5.60 -4.26 -19.64
N CYS A 115 4.33 -4.00 -19.33
CA CYS A 115 3.85 -2.76 -18.73
C CYS A 115 3.84 -2.85 -17.21
N GLY A 116 4.38 -1.84 -16.53
CA GLY A 116 4.45 -1.79 -15.07
C GLY A 116 4.27 -0.38 -14.53
N THR A 117 4.20 -0.28 -13.21
CA THR A 117 4.07 0.98 -12.46
C THR A 117 4.79 0.86 -11.12
N ASN A 118 5.11 1.99 -10.51
CA ASN A 118 5.62 2.04 -9.14
C ASN A 118 4.51 2.15 -8.07
N ASP A 119 3.35 2.73 -8.40
CA ASP A 119 2.31 3.05 -7.40
C ASP A 119 0.87 2.96 -7.94
N ALA A 120 0.66 2.73 -9.25
CA ALA A 120 -0.69 2.74 -9.78
C ALA A 120 -1.53 1.53 -9.31
N GLU A 121 -2.81 1.78 -9.11
CA GLU A 121 -3.78 0.74 -8.75
C GLU A 121 -4.17 -0.11 -9.96
N ILE A 122 -4.33 0.55 -11.11
CA ILE A 122 -4.74 -0.07 -12.36
C ILE A 122 -3.61 0.08 -13.37
N VAL A 123 -3.25 -1.02 -14.04
CA VAL A 123 -2.25 -1.05 -15.10
C VAL A 123 -2.87 -1.70 -16.33
N ARG A 124 -2.93 -0.96 -17.45
CA ARG A 124 -3.50 -1.43 -18.71
C ARG A 124 -2.45 -1.40 -19.82
N PHE A 125 -2.16 -2.57 -20.36
CA PHE A 125 -1.29 -2.73 -21.51
C PHE A 125 -2.13 -2.83 -22.79
N SER A 126 -1.74 -2.06 -23.82
CA SER A 126 -2.32 -2.13 -25.16
C SER A 126 -1.20 -2.24 -26.19
N SER A 127 -1.42 -3.00 -27.26
CA SER A 127 -0.50 -3.08 -28.38
C SER A 127 -1.24 -3.20 -29.69
N GLY A 128 -0.60 -2.80 -30.78
CA GLY A 128 -1.15 -2.89 -32.11
C GLY A 128 -0.08 -2.64 -33.17
N THR A 129 -0.48 -2.63 -34.43
CA THR A 129 0.42 -2.34 -35.56
C THR A 129 -0.12 -1.15 -36.33
N GLN A 130 0.73 -0.19 -36.65
CA GLN A 130 0.41 0.98 -37.47
C GLN A 130 1.54 1.18 -38.48
N ASN A 131 1.19 1.25 -39.77
CA ASN A 131 2.15 1.39 -40.88
C ASN A 131 3.29 0.33 -40.85
N GLY A 132 2.98 -0.90 -40.45
CA GLY A 132 3.95 -2.00 -40.36
C GLY A 132 4.83 -1.99 -39.09
N SER A 133 4.86 -0.88 -38.34
CA SER A 133 5.53 -0.80 -37.03
C SER A 133 4.59 -1.20 -35.90
N ARG A 134 5.08 -2.00 -34.96
CA ARG A 134 4.31 -2.34 -33.75
C ARG A 134 4.43 -1.23 -32.72
N TRP A 135 3.32 -0.86 -32.09
CA TRP A 135 3.28 0.10 -31.00
C TRP A 135 2.81 -0.57 -29.71
N TYR A 136 3.23 0.01 -28.60
CA TYR A 136 2.90 -0.45 -27.26
C TYR A 136 2.55 0.76 -26.38
N ILE A 137 1.45 0.66 -25.64
CA ILE A 137 0.98 1.69 -24.70
C ILE A 137 0.80 1.03 -23.34
N CYS A 138 1.31 1.71 -22.31
CA CYS A 138 1.11 1.37 -20.91
C CYS A 138 0.40 2.56 -20.25
N ASP A 139 -0.85 2.34 -19.82
CA ASP A 139 -1.73 3.31 -19.16
C ASP A 139 -1.92 2.88 -17.70
N CYS A 140 -1.48 3.70 -16.75
CA CYS A 140 -1.60 3.42 -15.32
C CYS A 140 -2.45 4.49 -14.63
N LYS A 141 -3.37 4.05 -13.79
CA LYS A 141 -4.37 4.90 -13.14
C LYS A 141 -4.55 4.61 -11.66
N GLY A 142 -4.96 5.65 -10.93
CA GLY A 142 -5.17 5.60 -9.48
C GLY A 142 -3.88 5.32 -8.74
N THR A 143 -3.95 5.16 -7.43
CA THR A 143 -2.78 4.73 -6.64
C THR A 143 -3.19 3.76 -5.56
N GLN A 144 -2.31 2.82 -5.21
CA GLN A 144 -2.61 1.81 -4.19
C GLN A 144 -2.68 2.37 -2.76
N GLY A 145 -2.49 3.69 -2.60
CA GLY A 145 -2.75 4.39 -1.34
C GLY A 145 -1.82 3.98 -0.19
N LEU A 146 -0.74 3.27 -0.47
CA LEU A 146 0.18 2.77 0.56
C LEU A 146 0.99 3.89 1.23
N LEU A 147 0.95 5.12 0.71
CA LEU A 147 1.56 6.29 1.35
C LEU A 147 0.67 7.53 1.18
N LYS A 148 0.36 8.18 2.30
CA LYS A 148 -0.29 9.49 2.36
C LYS A 148 0.45 10.49 1.45
N GLY A 149 -0.14 10.82 0.31
CA GLY A 149 -0.11 12.15 -0.32
C GLY A 149 1.23 12.74 -0.80
N GLN A 150 2.37 12.05 -0.73
CA GLN A 150 3.66 12.55 -1.22
C GLN A 150 4.49 11.49 -1.96
N GLY A 151 3.83 10.58 -2.68
CA GLY A 151 4.46 9.70 -3.66
C GLY A 151 4.37 10.29 -5.06
N GLN A 152 5.35 10.04 -5.91
CA GLN A 152 5.19 10.22 -7.34
C GLN A 152 4.74 8.88 -7.95
N MET A 153 3.85 8.90 -8.94
CA MET A 153 3.41 7.75 -9.73
C MET A 153 3.91 7.88 -11.17
N PHE A 154 4.42 6.79 -11.74
CA PHE A 154 4.76 6.68 -13.15
C PHE A 154 4.43 5.30 -13.70
N CYS A 155 4.31 5.23 -15.03
CA CYS A 155 4.29 3.99 -15.79
C CYS A 155 5.67 3.67 -16.36
N LEU A 156 5.91 2.41 -16.64
CA LEU A 156 7.10 1.97 -17.34
C LEU A 156 6.80 0.82 -18.29
N ILE A 157 7.57 0.74 -19.37
CA ILE A 157 7.60 -0.42 -20.26
C ILE A 157 9.02 -1.00 -20.24
N ARG A 158 9.12 -2.31 -19.99
CA ARG A 158 10.35 -3.10 -20.06
C ARG A 158 10.28 -4.04 -21.25
N PHE A 159 11.38 -4.16 -21.99
CA PHE A 159 11.43 -5.00 -23.19
C PHE A 159 12.88 -5.31 -23.56
N TRP A 160 13.05 -6.30 -24.43
CA TRP A 160 14.30 -6.57 -25.12
C TRP A 160 14.23 -6.00 -26.54
N GLU A 161 15.14 -5.09 -26.88
CA GLU A 161 15.27 -4.54 -28.23
C GLU A 161 16.32 -5.33 -29.00
N CYS A 162 15.93 -5.94 -30.11
CA CYS A 162 16.79 -6.76 -30.94
C CYS A 162 16.90 -6.17 -32.36
N PRO A 163 18.10 -6.07 -32.94
CA PRO A 163 18.27 -5.69 -34.35
C PRO A 163 17.74 -6.79 -35.28
N VAL A 164 17.14 -6.39 -36.41
CA VAL A 164 16.62 -7.27 -37.47
C VAL A 164 17.46 -7.15 -38.73
#